data_AF-C4WEL5-F1
#
_entry.id   AF-C4WEL5-F1
#
_cell.length_a   1.000
_cell.length_b   1.000
_cell.length_c   1.000
_cell.angle_alpha   90.00
_cell.angle_beta   90.00
_cell.angle_gamma   90.00
#
_symmetry.space_group_name_H-M   'P 1'
#
loop_
_entity.id
_entity.type
_entity.pdbx_description
1 polymer ?
#
loop_
_entity_poly.entity_id
_entity_poly.type
_entity_poly.pdbx_seq_one_letter_code
_entity_poly.pdbx_strand_id
1 'polypeptide(L)'
;MRNSMSDRVNGPRWTTSRPGRLVFLSSRKGVTMSITAERKQALIKEYATKEGDTGSPEVQVAVLSERIANLTEHFKGHKNDNHSRRGLLKLVSQRRRLLDYVKGIDEARYQALIGRLGLRR
;
A
#
# COMPACT_ATOMS: atom_id res chain seq x y z
N MET A 1 -61.65 15.75 -39.79
CA MET A 1 -62.34 14.44 -39.93
C MET A 1 -61.61 13.60 -40.98
N ARG A 2 -61.44 12.30 -40.70
CA ARG A 2 -60.71 11.22 -41.42
C ARG A 2 -59.23 11.08 -41.05
N ASN A 3 -58.87 10.11 -40.19
CA ASN A 3 -58.68 8.65 -40.35
C ASN A 3 -57.21 8.33 -40.71
N SER A 4 -56.46 7.72 -39.79
CA SER A 4 -56.18 6.26 -39.70
C SER A 4 -54.84 5.92 -40.37
N MET A 5 -53.81 5.51 -39.61
CA MET A 5 -53.57 4.14 -39.13
C MET A 5 -52.52 3.46 -40.03
N SER A 6 -51.31 3.27 -39.49
CA SER A 6 -50.21 2.38 -39.93
C SER A 6 -48.90 3.05 -39.47
N ASP A 7 -47.86 2.39 -39.03
CA ASP A 7 -47.65 1.02 -38.60
C ASP A 7 -46.33 1.03 -37.80
N ARG A 8 -46.14 -0.02 -37.03
CA ARG A 8 -44.97 -0.30 -36.18
C ARG A 8 -43.63 0.07 -36.84
N VAL A 9 -42.76 0.76 -36.09
CA VAL A 9 -41.31 0.68 -36.33
C VAL A 9 -40.57 0.38 -35.04
N ASN A 10 -40.01 -0.83 -35.04
CA ASN A 10 -39.12 -1.42 -34.06
C ASN A 10 -37.87 -0.56 -33.78
N GLY A 11 -37.57 -0.35 -32.49
CA GLY A 11 -36.26 -0.55 -31.86
C GLY A 11 -35.08 0.36 -32.22
N PRO A 12 -34.25 0.79 -31.24
CA PRO A 12 -33.02 1.52 -31.53
C PRO A 12 -31.95 0.58 -32.10
N ARG A 13 -31.65 0.71 -33.39
CA ARG A 13 -30.52 0.04 -34.04
C ARG A 13 -29.21 0.77 -33.72
N TRP A 14 -28.55 0.37 -32.63
CA TRP A 14 -27.13 0.70 -32.41
C TRP A 14 -26.26 -0.46 -32.86
N THR A 15 -25.96 -0.51 -34.16
CA THR A 15 -24.90 -1.37 -34.68
C THR A 15 -23.63 -0.55 -34.87
N THR A 16 -22.66 -0.68 -33.96
CA THR A 16 -21.24 -0.54 -34.30
C THR A 16 -20.40 -1.34 -33.32
N SER A 17 -20.05 -2.56 -33.70
CA SER A 17 -18.87 -3.27 -33.19
C SER A 17 -17.64 -2.42 -33.50
N ARG A 18 -17.00 -1.83 -32.48
CA ARG A 18 -15.64 -1.29 -32.60
C ARG A 18 -14.68 -2.31 -32.00
N PRO A 19 -13.87 -3.02 -32.80
CA PRO A 19 -12.84 -3.90 -32.27
C PRO A 19 -11.66 -3.06 -31.75
N GLY A 20 -11.06 -3.51 -30.65
CA GLY A 20 -9.71 -3.09 -30.27
C GLY A 20 -9.61 -1.78 -29.50
N ARG A 21 -10.17 -1.72 -28.29
CA ARG A 21 -9.58 -0.85 -27.26
C ARG A 21 -8.57 -1.69 -26.50
N LEU A 22 -7.31 -1.61 -26.93
CA LEU A 22 -6.18 -2.10 -26.16
C LEU A 22 -6.29 -1.46 -24.77
N VAL A 23 -6.70 -2.22 -23.77
CA VAL A 23 -6.62 -1.82 -22.37
C VAL A 23 -5.14 -1.77 -22.05
N PHE A 24 -4.53 -0.60 -22.27
CA PHE A 24 -3.22 -0.29 -21.73
C PHE A 24 -3.40 -0.20 -20.21
N LEU A 25 -3.38 -1.36 -19.56
CA LEU A 25 -3.25 -1.47 -18.12
C LEU A 25 -1.81 -1.06 -17.78
N SER A 26 -1.51 0.23 -17.96
CA SER A 26 -0.35 0.83 -17.34
C SER A 26 -0.53 0.60 -15.85
N SER A 27 0.25 -0.32 -15.29
CA SER A 27 0.50 -0.39 -13.86
C SER A 27 1.12 0.94 -13.46
N ARG A 28 0.28 1.97 -13.27
CA ARG A 28 0.63 3.13 -12.48
C ARG A 28 0.77 2.59 -11.07
N LYS A 29 1.97 2.15 -10.72
CA LYS A 29 2.41 2.08 -9.32
C LYS A 29 2.38 3.52 -8.81
N GLY A 30 1.20 4.00 -8.45
CA GLY A 30 1.04 5.27 -7.76
C GLY A 30 1.80 5.14 -6.45
N VAL A 31 2.81 6.00 -6.25
CA VAL A 31 3.53 6.08 -4.98
C VAL A 31 2.58 6.72 -3.97
N THR A 32 1.78 5.88 -3.31
CA THR A 32 0.84 6.32 -2.28
C THR A 32 1.56 6.48 -0.95
N MET A 33 1.27 7.57 -0.23
CA MET A 33 1.79 7.84 1.12
C MET A 33 1.41 6.76 2.15
N SER A 34 0.35 5.99 1.86
CA SER A 34 -0.11 4.89 2.68
C SER A 34 0.25 3.54 2.05
N ILE A 35 0.54 2.57 2.92
CA ILE A 35 0.59 1.15 2.56
C ILE A 35 -0.83 0.68 2.18
N THR A 36 -0.93 -0.19 1.18
CA THR A 36 -2.22 -0.80 0.83
C THR A 36 -2.61 -1.85 1.88
N ALA A 37 -3.91 -2.14 1.99
CA ALA A 37 -4.40 -3.12 2.97
C ALA A 37 -3.81 -4.51 2.72
N GLU A 38 -3.67 -4.88 1.45
CA GLU A 38 -3.15 -6.18 1.00
C GLU A 38 -1.68 -6.32 1.39
N ARG A 39 -0.86 -5.29 1.16
CA ARG A 39 0.56 -5.32 1.52
C ARG A 39 0.75 -5.35 3.03
N LYS A 40 -0.08 -4.62 3.78
CA LYS A 40 -0.08 -4.70 5.25
C LYS A 40 -0.42 -6.11 5.73
N GLN A 41 -1.45 -6.75 5.16
CA GLN A 41 -1.81 -8.13 5.52
C GLN A 41 -0.69 -9.12 5.22
N ALA A 42 0.01 -8.94 4.09
CA ALA A 42 1.16 -9.77 3.72
C ALA A 42 2.31 -9.63 4.74
N LEU A 43 2.65 -8.39 5.14
CA LEU A 43 3.67 -8.14 6.16
C LEU A 43 3.30 -8.73 7.52
N ILE A 44 2.02 -8.64 7.91
CA ILE A 44 1.55 -9.26 9.15
C ILE A 44 1.79 -10.78 9.08
N LYS A 45 1.41 -11.45 7.98
CA LYS A 45 1.62 -12.90 7.83
C LYS A 45 3.09 -13.30 7.81
N GLU A 46 3.95 -12.48 7.20
CA GLU A 46 5.39 -12.76 7.06
C GLU A 46 6.17 -12.60 8.39
N TYR A 47 5.77 -11.62 9.21
CA TYR A 47 6.48 -11.26 10.46
C TYR A 47 5.74 -11.69 11.72
N ALA A 48 4.54 -12.28 11.60
CA ALA A 48 3.79 -12.82 12.72
C ALA A 48 4.57 -13.94 13.41
N THR A 49 4.69 -13.86 14.73
CA THR A 49 5.32 -14.91 15.53
C THR A 49 4.35 -16.07 15.85
N LYS A 50 3.05 -15.77 15.82
CA LYS A 50 1.95 -16.71 16.07
C LYS A 50 0.80 -16.45 15.12
N GLU A 51 -0.05 -17.45 14.91
CA GLU A 51 -1.26 -17.27 14.11
C GLU A 51 -2.19 -16.27 14.80
N GLY A 52 -2.55 -15.18 14.10
CA GLY A 52 -3.33 -14.07 14.65
C GLY A 52 -2.53 -12.96 15.33
N ASP A 53 -1.20 -13.04 15.35
CA ASP A 53 -0.34 -12.00 15.91
C ASP A 53 -0.34 -10.75 15.02
N THR A 54 -1.05 -9.71 15.46
CA THR A 54 -1.17 -8.41 14.78
C THR A 54 -0.44 -7.29 15.52
N GLY A 55 0.08 -7.58 16.72
CA GLY A 55 0.54 -6.59 17.68
C GLY A 55 2.00 -6.73 18.09
N SER A 56 2.69 -7.81 17.72
CA SER A 56 4.09 -7.99 18.09
C SER A 56 4.99 -6.86 17.59
N PRO A 57 6.08 -6.58 18.32
CA PRO A 57 7.09 -5.60 17.89
C PRO A 57 7.62 -5.90 16.49
N GLU A 58 7.79 -7.17 16.11
CA GLU A 58 8.24 -7.62 14.80
C GLU A 58 7.31 -7.14 13.67
N VAL A 59 6.01 -7.43 13.80
CA VAL A 59 4.99 -7.04 12.84
C VAL A 59 4.91 -5.52 12.73
N GLN A 60 4.92 -4.82 13.86
CA GLN A 60 4.87 -3.35 13.87
C GLN A 60 6.10 -2.72 13.19
N VAL A 61 7.30 -3.24 13.47
CA VAL A 61 8.56 -2.76 12.86
C VAL A 61 8.57 -3.02 11.35
N ALA A 62 8.06 -4.17 10.90
CA ALA A 62 7.95 -4.48 9.47
C ALA A 62 7.01 -3.51 8.75
N VAL A 63 5.81 -3.28 9.29
CA VAL A 63 4.84 -2.33 8.74
C VAL A 63 5.38 -0.90 8.73
N LEU A 64 6.04 -0.47 9.81
CA LEU A 64 6.67 0.86 9.86
C LEU A 64 7.79 1.00 8.83
N SER A 65 8.59 -0.05 8.62
CA SER A 65 9.69 -0.03 7.66
C SER A 65 9.19 0.13 6.23
N GLU A 66 8.15 -0.60 5.84
CA GLU A 66 7.51 -0.45 4.52
C GLU A 66 6.93 0.96 4.34
N ARG A 67 6.24 1.49 5.36
CA ARG A 67 5.70 2.87 5.32
C ARG A 67 6.81 3.91 5.16
N ILE A 68 7.92 3.76 5.88
CA ILE A 68 9.09 4.62 5.78
C ILE A 68 9.67 4.56 4.36
N ALA A 69 9.81 3.36 3.77
CA ALA A 69 10.30 3.20 2.40
C ALA A 69 9.39 3.92 1.38
N ASN A 70 8.07 3.72 1.46
CA ASN A 70 7.10 4.37 0.57
C ASN A 70 7.14 5.90 0.69
N LEU A 71 7.17 6.43 1.92
CA LEU A 71 7.28 7.86 2.18
C LEU A 71 8.60 8.45 1.67
N THR A 72 9.71 7.71 1.84
CA THR A 72 11.03 8.14 1.35
C THR A 72 11.05 8.27 -0.16
N GLU A 73 10.42 7.32 -0.87
CA GLU A 73 10.28 7.39 -2.32
C GLU A 73 9.42 8.58 -2.76
N HIS A 74 8.30 8.83 -2.07
CA HIS A 74 7.44 9.98 -2.36
C HIS A 74 8.19 11.33 -2.25
N PHE A 75 9.02 11.51 -1.21
CA PHE A 75 9.75 12.75 -1.01
C PHE A 75 10.84 13.03 -2.06
N LYS A 76 11.29 12.02 -2.82
CA LYS A 76 12.19 12.26 -3.96
C LYS A 76 11.51 13.14 -5.02
N GLY A 77 10.21 12.93 -5.25
CA GLY A 77 9.38 13.75 -6.15
C GLY A 77 8.81 15.01 -5.49
N HIS A 78 8.54 14.98 -4.18
CA HIS A 78 7.86 16.06 -3.45
C HIS A 78 8.75 16.69 -2.37
N LYS A 79 9.80 17.40 -2.79
CA LYS A 79 10.83 17.97 -1.89
C LYS A 79 10.31 18.99 -0.88
N ASN A 80 9.21 19.68 -1.19
CA ASN A 80 8.64 20.77 -0.38
C ASN A 80 7.60 20.29 0.65
N ASP A 81 7.28 19.00 0.72
CA ASP A 81 6.36 18.48 1.73
C ASP A 81 7.04 18.31 3.09
N ASN A 82 7.11 19.42 3.82
CA ASN A 82 7.74 19.49 5.14
C ASN A 82 6.86 18.88 6.24
N HIS A 83 5.52 18.94 6.09
CA HIS A 83 4.60 18.42 7.10
C HIS A 83 4.65 16.89 7.14
N SER A 84 4.59 16.24 5.98
CA SER A 84 4.72 14.79 5.89
C SER A 84 6.13 14.33 6.26
N ARG A 85 7.19 15.12 5.97
CA ARG A 85 8.55 14.81 6.42
C ARG A 85 8.66 14.78 7.94
N ARG A 86 7.98 15.70 8.65
CA ARG A 86 7.87 15.65 10.11
C ARG A 86 7.15 14.37 10.58
N GLY A 87 6.10 13.96 9.88
CA GLY A 87 5.42 12.69 10.10
C GLY A 87 6.34 11.47 9.92
N LEU A 88 7.17 11.47 8.87
CA LEU A 88 8.17 10.44 8.61
C LEU A 88 9.16 10.31 9.77
N LEU A 89 9.69 11.44 10.29
CA LEU A 89 10.62 11.41 11.41
C LEU A 89 10.01 10.78 12.68
N LYS A 90 8.71 11.00 12.92
CA LYS A 90 7.97 10.33 14.01
C LYS A 90 7.87 8.82 13.80
N LEU A 91 7.66 8.36 12.57
CA LEU A 91 7.62 6.93 12.26
C LEU A 91 9.00 6.27 12.44
N VAL A 92 10.07 6.96 12.03
CA VAL A 92 11.45 6.49 12.22
C VAL A 92 11.79 6.37 13.71
N SER A 93 11.42 7.36 14.52
CA SER A 93 11.66 7.33 15.98
C SER A 93 10.84 6.24 16.67
N GLN A 94 9.57 6.04 16.26
CA GLN A 94 8.74 4.95 16.76
C GLN A 94 9.37 3.58 16.44
N ARG A 95 9.82 3.37 15.20
CA ARG A 95 10.50 2.12 14.81
C ARG A 95 11.75 1.88 15.65
N ARG A 96 12.57 2.93 15.86
CA ARG A 96 13.77 2.85 16.70
C ARG A 96 13.42 2.42 18.13
N ARG A 97 12.40 3.02 18.74
CA ARG A 97 11.96 2.66 20.10
C ARG A 97 11.51 1.20 20.20
N LEU A 98 10.81 0.68 19.19
CA LEU A 98 10.41 -0.73 19.15
C LEU A 98 11.63 -1.67 19.03
N LEU A 99 12.60 -1.32 18.18
CA LEU A 99 13.84 -2.09 18.05
C LEU A 99 14.66 -2.07 19.34
N ASP A 100 14.72 -0.93 20.04
CA ASP A 100 15.42 -0.80 21.32
C ASP A 100 14.72 -1.61 22.41
N TYR A 101 13.39 -1.68 22.40
CA TYR A 101 12.60 -2.56 23.28
C TYR A 101 12.89 -4.04 23.03
N VAL A 102 12.85 -4.49 21.78
CA VAL A 102 13.17 -5.90 21.44
C VAL A 102 14.60 -6.23 21.84
N LYS A 103 15.55 -5.34 21.60
CA LYS A 103 16.95 -5.50 22.01
C LYS A 103 17.09 -5.71 23.52
N GLY A 104 16.36 -4.93 24.32
CA GLY A 104 16.40 -5.05 25.78
C GLY A 104 15.80 -6.34 26.33
N ILE A 105 14.94 -7.02 25.56
CA ILE A 105 14.32 -8.30 25.95
C ILE A 105 15.14 -9.48 25.43
N ASP A 106 15.52 -9.44 24.16
CA ASP A 106 16.18 -10.53 23.47
C ASP A 106 17.03 -9.98 22.32
N GLU A 107 18.34 -9.96 22.54
CA GLU A 107 19.33 -9.51 21.55
C GLU A 107 19.32 -10.40 20.30
N ALA A 108 19.12 -11.72 20.43
CA ALA A 108 19.14 -12.63 19.29
C ALA A 108 17.94 -12.38 18.36
N ARG A 109 16.75 -12.16 18.92
CA ARG A 109 15.56 -11.72 18.15
C ARG A 109 15.79 -10.39 17.47
N TYR A 110 16.41 -9.43 18.17
CA TYR A 110 16.75 -8.14 17.59
C TYR A 110 17.67 -8.29 16.36
N GLN A 111 18.76 -9.07 16.48
CA GLN A 111 19.71 -9.32 15.40
C GLN A 111 19.04 -10.00 14.19
N ALA A 112 18.20 -11.01 14.43
CA ALA A 112 17.43 -11.67 13.37
C ALA A 112 16.47 -10.71 12.66
N LEU A 113 15.79 -9.83 13.41
CA LEU A 113 14.84 -8.86 12.87
C LEU A 113 15.54 -7.80 12.00
N ILE A 114 16.66 -7.25 12.45
CA ILE A 114 17.40 -6.27 11.63
C ILE A 114 18.00 -6.90 10.38
N GLY A 115 18.46 -8.16 10.47
CA GLY A 115 19.00 -8.91 9.34
C GLY A 115 17.94 -9.16 8.27
N ARG A 116 16.74 -9.59 8.69
CA ARG A 116 15.58 -9.76 7.78
C ARG A 116 15.17 -8.46 7.09
N LEU A 117 15.11 -7.36 7.85
CA LEU A 117 14.65 -6.07 7.34
C LEU A 117 15.76 -5.27 6.61
N GLY A 118 16.99 -5.77 6.58
CA GLY A 118 18.13 -5.07 5.98
C GLY A 118 18.43 -3.72 6.64
N LEU A 119 18.08 -3.54 7.91
CA LEU A 119 18.28 -2.28 8.62
C LEU A 119 19.73 -2.18 9.10
N ARG A 120 20.44 -1.15 8.63
CA ARG A 120 21.79 -0.80 9.11
C ARG A 120 21.68 0.08 10.37
N ARG A 121 22.49 -0.22 11.38
CA ARG A 121 22.60 0.54 12.63
C ARG A 121 24.01 1.11 12.77
#